data_AF-A0A220ULA4-F1
#
_entry.id   AF-A0A220ULA4-F1
#
_cell.length_a   1.000
_cell.length_b   1.000
_cell.length_c   1.000
_cell.angle_alpha   90.00
_cell.angle_beta   90.00
_cell.angle_gamma   90.00
#
_symmetry.space_group_name_H-M   'P 1'
#
loop_
_entity.id
_entity.type
_entity.pdbx_description
1 polymer ?
#
loop_
_entity_poly.entity_id
_entity_poly.type
_entity_poly.pdbx_seq_one_letter_code
_entity_poly.pdbx_strand_id
1 'polypeptide(L)'
;MDIKALIEQIENTDWLSQAEHILAISQLQIEWDWLPSSRDQSDPFGGTYPTKPDELIYDKEAEKMVYKAALRSLRSVGKAHPKLVDGPHNYTEAMKGSALFACKHAAKEVLSNQPGKWVAILALYNRGVWPCGITQTGELVIL
;
A
#
# COMPACT_ATOMS: atom_id res chain seq x y z
N MET A 1 -15.62 -6.68 5.40
CA MET A 1 -14.29 -7.32 5.37
C MET A 1 -13.75 -7.26 6.78
N ASP A 2 -13.27 -8.38 7.33
CA ASP A 2 -12.64 -8.43 8.66
C ASP A 2 -11.12 -8.58 8.53
N ILE A 3 -10.40 -8.57 9.66
CA ILE A 3 -8.93 -8.66 9.70
C ILE A 3 -8.42 -10.02 9.21
N LYS A 4 -9.15 -11.10 9.46
CA LYS A 4 -8.72 -12.43 9.03
C LYS A 4 -8.76 -12.53 7.50
N ALA A 5 -9.85 -12.06 6.90
CA ALA A 5 -9.99 -11.96 5.45
C ALA A 5 -8.94 -11.02 4.84
N LEU A 6 -8.63 -9.90 5.50
CA LEU A 6 -7.58 -8.97 5.06
C LEU A 6 -6.19 -9.64 5.02
N ILE A 7 -5.84 -10.38 6.08
CA ILE A 7 -4.58 -11.12 6.17
C ILE A 7 -4.50 -12.18 5.07
N GLU A 8 -5.56 -12.96 4.89
CA GLU A 8 -5.62 -14.01 3.85
C GLU A 8 -5.46 -13.41 2.45
N GLN A 9 -6.07 -12.25 2.18
CA GLN A 9 -5.85 -11.55 0.91
C GLN A 9 -4.38 -11.17 0.72
N ILE A 10 -3.77 -10.53 1.72
CA ILE A 10 -2.37 -10.08 1.68
C ILE A 10 -1.39 -11.24 1.48
N GLU A 11 -1.62 -12.38 2.13
CA GLU A 11 -0.75 -13.55 2.02
C GLU A 11 -0.81 -14.21 0.64
N ASN A 12 -1.90 -14.02 -0.09
CA ASN A 12 -2.11 -14.52 -1.45
C ASN A 12 -1.84 -13.47 -2.55
N THR A 13 -1.43 -12.26 -2.18
CA THR A 13 -1.17 -11.17 -3.14
C THR A 13 0.07 -11.45 -4.00
N ASP A 14 -0.11 -11.48 -5.32
CA ASP A 14 0.99 -11.38 -6.29
C ASP A 14 1.18 -9.90 -6.67
N TRP A 15 1.97 -9.20 -5.86
CA TRP A 15 2.08 -7.74 -5.76
C TRP A 15 2.34 -6.97 -7.06
N LEU A 16 3.00 -7.61 -8.04
CA LEU A 16 3.42 -6.97 -9.29
C LEU A 16 3.05 -7.80 -10.53
N SER A 17 2.14 -8.78 -10.40
CA SER A 17 1.79 -9.65 -11.53
C SER A 17 1.32 -8.88 -12.77
N GLN A 18 0.55 -7.82 -12.56
CA GLN A 18 -0.04 -6.99 -13.62
C GLN A 18 0.65 -5.64 -13.82
N ALA A 19 1.60 -5.27 -12.95
CA ALA A 19 2.32 -4.01 -13.07
C ALA A 19 3.13 -3.92 -14.38
N GLU A 20 3.25 -2.73 -14.94
CA GLU A 20 4.17 -2.41 -16.03
C GLU A 20 5.61 -2.19 -15.52
N HIS A 21 6.53 -1.90 -16.43
CA HIS A 21 7.88 -1.49 -16.08
C HIS A 21 7.89 -0.04 -15.58
N ILE A 22 8.69 0.29 -14.58
CA ILE A 22 8.71 1.59 -13.90
C ILE A 22 8.84 2.80 -14.84
N LEU A 23 9.46 2.63 -15.99
CA LEU A 23 9.53 3.65 -17.05
C LEU A 23 8.17 4.08 -17.62
N ALA A 24 7.11 3.31 -17.44
CA ALA A 24 5.76 3.72 -17.86
C ALA A 24 5.35 5.04 -17.19
N ILE A 25 5.75 5.26 -15.92
CA ILE A 25 5.39 6.49 -15.21
C ILE A 25 6.17 7.72 -15.69
N SER A 26 7.33 7.55 -16.33
CA SER A 26 8.10 8.69 -16.85
C SER A 26 7.48 9.28 -18.13
N GLN A 27 6.57 8.55 -18.75
CA GLN A 27 5.80 8.99 -19.91
C GLN A 27 4.56 9.82 -19.52
N LEU A 28 4.22 9.85 -18.22
CA LEU A 28 3.11 10.65 -17.73
C LEU A 28 3.41 12.14 -17.88
N GLN A 29 2.52 12.85 -18.57
CA GLN A 29 2.62 14.31 -18.76
C GLN A 29 1.86 15.11 -17.70
N ILE A 30 1.50 14.46 -16.59
CA ILE A 30 0.74 15.06 -15.49
C ILE A 30 1.65 15.19 -14.26
N GLU A 31 1.43 16.24 -13.46
CA GLU A 31 2.09 16.37 -12.16
C GLU A 31 1.46 15.43 -11.14
N TRP A 32 2.30 14.73 -10.39
CA TRP A 32 1.88 13.80 -9.35
C TRP A 32 2.96 13.66 -8.27
N ASP A 33 2.53 13.30 -7.07
CA ASP A 33 3.38 13.06 -5.92
C ASP A 33 3.40 11.57 -5.55
N TRP A 34 4.54 11.10 -5.04
CA TRP A 34 4.66 9.74 -4.55
C TRP A 34 3.75 9.49 -3.35
N LEU A 35 3.11 8.33 -3.33
CA LEU A 35 2.43 7.85 -2.13
C LEU A 35 3.46 7.51 -1.03
N PRO A 36 3.06 7.57 0.25
CA PRO A 36 3.92 7.22 1.37
C PRO A 36 4.54 5.84 1.22
N SER A 37 5.85 5.75 1.42
CA SER A 37 6.64 4.51 1.42
C SER A 37 7.36 4.25 2.74
N SER A 38 7.19 5.12 3.73
CA SER A 38 7.77 4.96 5.06
C SER A 38 6.76 5.29 6.14
N ARG A 39 6.95 4.68 7.32
CA ARG A 39 6.02 4.79 8.45
C ARG A 39 5.81 6.22 8.94
N ASP A 40 6.83 7.07 8.80
CA ASP A 40 6.86 8.40 9.40
C ASP A 40 6.36 9.48 8.43
N GLN A 41 5.99 9.11 7.21
CA GLN A 41 5.30 9.99 6.26
C GLN A 41 3.83 10.18 6.63
N SER A 42 3.32 11.38 6.36
CA SER A 42 1.92 11.74 6.58
C SER A 42 0.98 11.01 5.62
N ASP A 43 -0.24 10.75 6.08
CA ASP A 43 -1.31 10.22 5.25
C ASP A 43 -1.89 11.33 4.33
N PRO A 44 -1.73 11.24 3.00
CA PRO A 44 -2.22 12.27 2.07
C PRO A 44 -3.75 12.36 2.00
N PHE A 45 -4.49 11.37 2.50
CA PHE A 45 -5.96 11.37 2.49
C PHE A 45 -6.58 11.98 3.75
N GLY A 46 -5.77 12.60 4.61
CA GLY A 46 -6.26 13.36 5.77
C GLY A 46 -6.71 12.48 6.94
N GLY A 47 -5.97 11.42 7.25
CA GLY A 47 -6.17 10.58 8.44
C GLY A 47 -7.62 10.08 8.56
N THR A 48 -7.98 9.07 7.77
CA THR A 48 -9.34 8.52 7.65
C THR A 48 -9.88 7.81 8.90
N TYR A 49 -9.25 7.98 10.06
CA TYR A 49 -9.65 7.37 11.33
C TYR A 49 -9.49 8.40 12.44
N PRO A 50 -10.42 8.44 13.41
CA PRO A 50 -10.37 9.42 14.49
C PRO A 50 -9.01 9.35 15.20
N THR A 51 -8.39 10.51 15.42
CA THR A 51 -7.06 10.66 16.06
C THR A 51 -7.01 10.01 17.45
N LYS A 52 -8.19 9.75 18.02
CA LYS A 52 -8.44 8.92 19.18
C LYS A 52 -9.49 7.89 18.76
N PRO A 53 -9.11 6.69 18.29
CA PRO A 53 -10.03 5.57 18.38
C PRO A 53 -10.47 5.51 19.84
N ASP A 54 -11.75 5.28 20.13
CA ASP A 54 -12.10 4.87 21.49
C ASP A 54 -11.15 3.73 21.84
N GLU A 55 -10.28 3.92 22.85
CA GLU A 55 -9.22 2.97 23.20
C GLU A 55 -9.80 1.58 23.54
N LEU A 56 -11.11 1.51 23.76
CA LEU A 56 -11.91 0.32 23.97
C LEU A 56 -12.21 -0.53 22.71
N ILE A 57 -12.02 -0.03 21.48
CA ILE A 57 -12.40 -0.74 20.24
C ILE A 57 -11.21 -0.99 19.30
N TYR A 58 -10.09 -0.28 19.46
CA TYR A 58 -8.94 -0.43 18.55
C TYR A 58 -8.00 -1.58 18.92
N ASP A 59 -8.03 -2.66 18.13
CA ASP A 59 -7.13 -3.79 18.31
C ASP A 59 -5.76 -3.55 17.65
N LYS A 60 -4.82 -3.02 18.43
CA LYS A 60 -3.44 -2.77 18.00
C LYS A 60 -2.67 -4.05 17.64
N GLU A 61 -2.98 -5.18 18.27
CA GLU A 61 -2.31 -6.44 17.92
C GLU A 61 -2.83 -6.98 16.58
N ALA A 62 -4.11 -6.79 16.26
CA ALA A 62 -4.65 -7.07 14.93
C ALA A 62 -3.98 -6.24 13.82
N GLU A 63 -3.78 -4.92 14.02
CA GLU A 63 -3.02 -4.07 13.08
C GLU A 63 -1.62 -4.65 12.81
N LYS A 64 -0.93 -5.02 13.88
CA LYS A 64 0.42 -5.60 13.83
C LYS A 64 0.45 -6.97 13.16
N MET A 65 -0.60 -7.79 13.31
CA MET A 65 -0.73 -9.05 12.59
C MET A 65 -0.81 -8.83 11.08
N VAL A 66 -1.60 -7.85 10.62
CA VAL A 66 -1.68 -7.45 9.21
C VAL A 66 -0.31 -7.00 8.69
N TYR A 67 0.36 -6.12 9.42
CA TYR A 67 1.70 -5.64 9.04
C TYR A 67 2.72 -6.79 8.92
N LYS A 68 2.71 -7.74 9.87
CA LYS A 68 3.57 -8.93 9.82
C LYS A 68 3.24 -9.86 8.65
N ALA A 69 1.96 -10.02 8.32
CA ALA A 69 1.54 -10.79 7.15
C ALA A 69 2.06 -10.16 5.86
N ALA A 70 1.92 -8.83 5.72
CA ALA A 70 2.46 -8.09 4.58
C ALA A 70 3.98 -8.22 4.47
N LEU A 71 4.71 -8.10 5.59
CA LEU A 71 6.16 -8.32 5.62
C LEU A 71 6.58 -9.71 5.14
N ARG A 72 5.81 -10.77 5.46
CA ARG A 72 6.09 -12.13 4.98
C ARG A 72 5.79 -12.24 3.49
N SER A 73 4.61 -11.79 3.07
CA SER A 73 4.14 -11.85 1.68
C SER A 73 5.10 -11.13 0.73
N LEU A 74 5.52 -9.90 1.07
CA LEU A 74 6.43 -9.08 0.27
C LEU A 74 7.85 -9.65 0.10
N ARG A 75 8.21 -10.74 0.81
CA ARG A 75 9.47 -11.44 0.55
C ARG A 75 9.51 -12.07 -0.85
N SER A 76 8.35 -12.43 -1.40
CA SER A 76 8.20 -12.97 -2.76
C SER A 76 8.73 -12.02 -3.84
N VAL A 77 8.65 -10.71 -3.60
CA VAL A 77 9.13 -9.65 -4.51
C VAL A 77 10.66 -9.65 -4.64
N GLY A 78 11.39 -10.20 -3.66
CA GLY A 78 12.86 -10.21 -3.65
C GLY A 78 13.47 -8.83 -3.37
N LYS A 79 14.81 -8.69 -3.50
CA LYS A 79 15.53 -7.42 -3.23
C LYS A 79 15.49 -6.44 -4.40
N ALA A 80 15.32 -6.95 -5.61
CA ALA A 80 15.26 -6.20 -6.84
C ALA A 80 14.27 -6.91 -7.76
N HIS A 81 13.19 -6.23 -8.13
CA HIS A 81 12.20 -6.75 -9.06
C HIS A 81 12.46 -6.19 -10.46
N PRO A 82 12.50 -7.02 -11.53
CA PRO A 82 12.85 -6.55 -12.88
C PRO A 82 11.96 -5.41 -13.39
N LYS A 83 10.68 -5.38 -13.02
CA LYS A 83 9.74 -4.30 -13.37
C LYS A 83 10.05 -2.96 -12.68
N LEU A 84 10.83 -2.98 -11.60
CA LEU A 84 11.09 -1.83 -10.73
C LEU A 84 12.57 -1.39 -10.75
N VAL A 85 13.36 -1.91 -11.70
CA VAL A 85 14.77 -1.56 -11.85
C VAL A 85 14.97 -0.92 -13.21
N ASP A 86 15.50 0.29 -13.23
CA ASP A 86 15.87 1.00 -14.45
C ASP A 86 17.30 1.55 -14.31
N GLY A 87 18.24 0.94 -15.05
CA GLY A 87 19.66 1.25 -14.96
C GLY A 87 20.17 1.21 -13.51
N PRO A 88 20.71 2.32 -12.95
CA PRO A 88 21.19 2.37 -11.57
C PRO A 88 20.07 2.52 -10.53
N HIS A 89 18.82 2.77 -10.94
CA HIS A 89 17.70 3.05 -10.04
C HIS A 89 16.93 1.76 -9.72
N ASN A 90 16.67 1.53 -8.43
CA ASN A 90 15.88 0.41 -7.94
C ASN A 90 14.79 0.90 -6.99
N TYR A 91 13.54 0.74 -7.41
CA TYR A 91 12.34 1.20 -6.70
C TYR A 91 11.68 0.10 -5.86
N THR A 92 12.28 -1.08 -5.77
CA THR A 92 11.69 -2.24 -5.09
C THR A 92 11.39 -1.97 -3.62
N GLU A 93 12.30 -1.32 -2.90
CA GLU A 93 12.09 -1.01 -1.48
C GLU A 93 11.07 0.13 -1.28
N ALA A 94 10.97 1.07 -2.22
CA ALA A 94 9.92 2.09 -2.21
C ALA A 94 8.53 1.44 -2.37
N MET A 95 8.38 0.51 -3.33
CA MET A 95 7.13 -0.23 -3.52
C MET A 95 6.75 -1.05 -2.29
N LYS A 96 7.69 -1.82 -1.72
CA LYS A 96 7.41 -2.60 -0.51
C LYS A 96 7.03 -1.70 0.66
N GLY A 97 7.75 -0.59 0.82
CA GLY A 97 7.45 0.41 1.84
C GLY A 97 6.04 0.96 1.70
N SER A 98 5.59 1.28 0.48
CA SER A 98 4.24 1.77 0.24
C SER A 98 3.17 0.70 0.41
N ALA A 99 3.44 -0.55 0.03
CA ALA A 99 2.56 -1.68 0.29
C ALA A 99 2.37 -1.91 1.80
N LEU A 100 3.45 -1.84 2.58
CA LEU A 100 3.40 -1.95 4.05
C LEU A 100 2.60 -0.80 4.69
N PHE A 101 2.80 0.43 4.20
CA PHE A 101 2.05 1.60 4.63
C PHE A 101 0.54 1.39 4.37
N ALA A 102 0.19 1.00 3.14
CA ALA A 102 -1.18 0.75 2.73
C ALA A 102 -1.83 -0.38 3.54
N CYS A 103 -1.14 -1.51 3.77
CA CYS A 103 -1.66 -2.62 4.57
C CYS A 103 -1.97 -2.19 6.01
N LYS A 104 -1.07 -1.43 6.63
CA LYS A 104 -1.25 -0.90 7.99
C LYS A 104 -2.45 0.04 8.07
N HIS A 105 -2.58 0.94 7.10
CA HIS A 105 -3.67 1.91 7.08
C HIS A 105 -5.02 1.29 6.71
N ALA A 106 -5.04 0.30 5.82
CA ALA A 106 -6.22 -0.51 5.54
C ALA A 106 -6.67 -1.29 6.78
N ALA A 107 -5.74 -1.82 7.59
CA ALA A 107 -6.08 -2.47 8.85
C ALA A 107 -6.77 -1.50 9.81
N LYS A 108 -6.27 -0.26 9.94
CA LYS A 108 -6.91 0.79 10.75
C LYS A 108 -8.34 1.11 10.31
N GLU A 109 -8.54 1.25 9.00
CA GLU A 109 -9.86 1.49 8.40
C GLU A 109 -10.83 0.32 8.70
N VAL A 110 -10.38 -0.91 8.54
CA VAL A 110 -11.18 -2.12 8.86
C VAL A 110 -11.51 -2.22 10.35
N LEU A 111 -10.52 -2.04 11.23
CA LEU A 111 -10.69 -2.10 12.69
C LEU A 111 -11.61 -1.00 13.22
N SER A 112 -11.63 0.15 12.53
CA SER A 112 -12.49 1.27 12.87
C SER A 112 -13.89 1.17 12.23
N ASN A 113 -14.18 0.06 11.52
CA ASN A 113 -15.41 -0.17 10.75
C ASN A 113 -15.73 0.97 9.77
N GLN A 114 -14.69 1.59 9.20
CA GLN A 114 -14.75 2.70 8.26
C GLN A 114 -13.81 2.41 7.08
N PRO A 115 -14.14 1.43 6.21
CA PRO A 115 -13.33 1.15 5.03
C PRO A 115 -13.28 2.37 4.11
N GLY A 116 -12.07 2.79 3.74
CA GLY A 116 -11.82 4.04 3.03
C GLY A 116 -10.81 3.89 1.90
N LYS A 117 -9.97 4.91 1.73
CA LYS A 117 -9.00 5.01 0.63
C LYS A 117 -7.94 3.92 0.70
N TRP A 118 -7.49 3.54 1.89
CA TRP A 118 -6.41 2.56 2.02
C TRP A 118 -6.86 1.13 1.76
N VAL A 119 -8.09 0.77 2.14
CA VAL A 119 -8.72 -0.48 1.69
C VAL A 119 -8.84 -0.53 0.16
N ALA A 120 -9.22 0.57 -0.48
CA ALA A 120 -9.29 0.64 -1.94
C ALA A 120 -7.91 0.53 -2.62
N ILE A 121 -6.89 1.19 -2.07
CA ILE A 121 -5.50 1.10 -2.54
C ILE A 121 -4.96 -0.32 -2.38
N LEU A 122 -5.22 -0.99 -1.26
CA LEU A 122 -4.81 -2.38 -1.08
C LEU A 122 -5.47 -3.32 -2.09
N ALA A 123 -6.73 -3.05 -2.49
CA ALA A 123 -7.39 -3.81 -3.53
C ALA A 123 -6.68 -3.69 -4.90
N LEU A 124 -5.96 -2.59 -5.18
CA LEU A 124 -5.13 -2.44 -6.36
C LEU A 124 -3.88 -3.33 -6.27
N TYR A 125 -3.19 -3.34 -5.14
CA TYR A 125 -2.08 -4.28 -4.91
C TYR A 125 -2.52 -5.74 -5.08
N ASN A 126 -3.72 -6.09 -4.62
CA ASN A 126 -4.28 -7.43 -4.78
C ASN A 126 -4.58 -7.81 -6.24
N ARG A 127 -4.69 -6.82 -7.14
CA ARG A 127 -4.76 -7.02 -8.60
C ARG A 127 -3.38 -7.08 -9.25
N GLY A 128 -2.31 -6.95 -8.46
CA GLY A 128 -0.92 -7.04 -8.91
C GLY A 128 -0.38 -5.78 -9.57
N VAL A 129 -0.97 -4.62 -9.29
CA VAL A 129 -0.50 -3.31 -9.74
C VAL A 129 0.02 -2.50 -8.55
N TRP A 130 0.96 -1.58 -8.81
CA TRP A 130 1.50 -0.70 -7.78
C TRP A 130 0.90 0.71 -7.88
N PRO A 131 -0.04 1.09 -6.99
CA PRO A 131 -0.45 2.48 -6.84
C PRO A 131 0.70 3.27 -6.22
N CYS A 132 1.51 3.92 -7.05
CA CYS A 132 2.77 4.53 -6.65
C CYS A 132 2.64 6.03 -6.33
N GLY A 133 1.58 6.68 -6.80
CA GLY A 133 1.44 8.13 -6.67
C GLY A 133 0.00 8.63 -6.66
N ILE A 134 -0.13 9.93 -6.48
CA ILE A 134 -1.40 10.65 -6.49
C ILE A 134 -1.23 11.99 -7.22
N THR A 135 -2.19 12.34 -8.07
CA THR A 135 -2.21 13.64 -8.77
C THR A 135 -2.77 14.73 -7.86
N GLN A 136 -2.64 16.00 -8.28
CA GLN A 136 -3.26 17.14 -7.60
C GLN A 136 -4.80 17.06 -7.54
N THR A 137 -5.43 16.31 -8.47
CA THR A 137 -6.87 16.05 -8.50
C THR A 137 -7.29 14.89 -7.59
N GLY A 138 -6.33 14.18 -6.98
CA GLY A 138 -6.57 13.04 -6.10
C GLY A 138 -6.72 11.71 -6.83
N GLU A 139 -6.38 11.64 -8.12
CA GLU A 139 -6.37 10.40 -8.90
C GLU A 139 -5.08 9.61 -8.60
N LEU A 140 -5.18 8.28 -8.57
CA LEU A 140 -4.03 7.44 -8.30
C LEU A 140 -3.22 7.22 -9.58
N VAL A 141 -1.90 7.36 -9.46
CA VAL A 141 -0.95 6.89 -10.47
C VAL A 141 -0.64 5.43 -10.16
N ILE A 142 -0.89 4.56 -11.15
CA ILE A 142 -0.81 3.11 -11.02
C ILE A 142 0.19 2.59 -12.05
N LEU A 143 1.13 1.78 -11.58
CA LEU A 143 2.05 0.99 -12.38
C LEU A 143 1.55 -0.44 -12.55
#